data_AF-A0A9D4C4P3-F1
#
_entry.id   AF-A0A9D4C4P3-F1
#
_cell.length_a   1.000
_cell.length_b   1.000
_cell.length_c   1.000
_cell.angle_alpha   90.00
_cell.angle_beta   90.00
_cell.angle_gamma   90.00
#
_symmetry.space_group_name_H-M   'P 1'
#
loop_
_entity.id
_entity.type
_entity.pdbx_description
1 polymer ?
#
loop_
_entity_poly.entity_id
_entity_poly.type
_entity_poly.pdbx_seq_one_letter_code
_entity_poly.pdbx_strand_id
1 'polypeptide(L)'
;MSYWRSYPDVSMKYFTHNIAVGGYGGNDFKFIKLGEGDELKGIKAWKKPNAIRGVEVWMTDGTNFCAGRRKGKSHEFSFERGERITQLKVQASTHKGGTRCGAIMFQTNRNRQWEMSSS
;
A
#
# COMPACT_ATOMS: atom_id res chain seq x y z
N MET A 1 -20.28 5.95 -17.51
CA MET A 1 -19.25 6.77 -18.17
C MET A 1 -17.91 6.08 -18.00
N SER A 2 -17.35 5.54 -19.07
CA SER A 2 -15.99 5.00 -19.11
C SER A 2 -15.03 6.15 -19.43
N TYR A 3 -14.00 6.32 -18.60
CA TYR A 3 -12.94 7.32 -18.81
C TYR A 3 -11.71 6.61 -19.36
N TRP A 4 -11.17 7.09 -20.47
CA TRP A 4 -9.83 6.72 -20.93
C TRP A 4 -8.82 7.32 -19.95
N ARG A 5 -8.03 6.47 -19.28
CA ARG A 5 -6.97 6.91 -18.36
C ARG A 5 -5.65 6.91 -19.13
N SER A 6 -5.04 8.07 -19.29
CA SER A 6 -3.62 8.16 -19.66
C SER A 6 -2.78 7.72 -18.45
N TYR A 7 -1.66 7.03 -18.69
CA TYR A 7 -0.81 6.45 -17.64
C TYR A 7 0.55 7.16 -17.52
N PRO A 8 0.59 8.43 -17.06
CA PRO A 8 1.85 9.13 -16.81
C PRO A 8 2.70 8.48 -15.70
N ASP A 9 2.12 7.54 -14.93
CA ASP A 9 2.75 6.92 -13.75
C ASP A 9 3.45 5.58 -14.04
N VAL A 10 3.36 5.08 -15.28
CA VAL A 10 4.09 3.88 -15.70
C VAL A 10 5.53 4.27 -15.94
N SER A 11 6.43 3.81 -15.06
CA SER A 11 7.86 3.90 -15.33
C SER A 11 8.19 2.98 -16.50
N MET A 12 8.30 3.53 -17.71
CA MET A 12 8.65 2.80 -18.93
C MET A 12 10.01 2.08 -18.84
N LYS A 13 10.87 2.48 -17.90
CA LYS A 13 12.14 1.80 -17.61
C LYS A 13 11.99 0.50 -16.82
N TYR A 14 10.90 0.33 -16.07
CA TYR A 14 10.73 -0.73 -15.07
C TYR A 14 9.36 -1.44 -15.12
N PHE A 15 8.50 -1.08 -16.09
CA PHE A 15 7.17 -1.65 -16.33
C PHE A 15 6.26 -1.77 -15.08
N THR A 16 6.39 -0.83 -14.14
CA THR A 16 5.55 -0.80 -12.93
C THR A 16 4.30 0.02 -13.14
N HIS A 17 3.17 -0.46 -12.63
CA HIS A 17 1.90 0.26 -12.61
C HIS A 17 1.56 0.69 -11.17
N ASN A 18 1.46 1.99 -10.92
CA ASN A 18 1.12 2.55 -9.61
C ASN A 18 -0.24 3.23 -9.66
N ILE A 19 -1.13 2.90 -8.71
CA ILE A 19 -2.43 3.56 -8.56
C ILE A 19 -2.54 4.08 -7.13
N ALA A 20 -2.68 5.40 -6.97
CA ALA A 20 -3.02 6.02 -5.70
C ALA A 20 -4.56 6.01 -5.48
N VAL A 21 -4.99 5.72 -4.25
CA VAL A 21 -6.41 5.69 -3.85
C VAL A 21 -6.57 6.44 -2.52
N GLY A 22 -7.47 7.42 -2.49
CA GLY A 22 -7.71 8.28 -1.32
C GLY A 22 -7.95 9.73 -1.75
N GLY A 23 -7.57 10.69 -0.89
CA GLY A 23 -7.64 12.12 -1.19
C GLY A 23 -6.30 12.74 -1.58
N TYR A 24 -6.32 14.04 -1.87
CA TYR A 24 -5.18 14.83 -2.38
C TYR A 24 -4.39 15.59 -1.30
N GLY A 25 -4.65 15.33 -0.02
CA GLY A 25 -4.00 16.04 1.09
C GLY A 25 -2.85 15.25 1.71
N GLY A 26 -1.91 15.95 2.35
CA GLY A 26 -0.69 15.36 2.91
C GLY A 26 0.53 15.80 2.12
N ASN A 27 1.68 15.21 2.42
CA ASN A 27 2.90 15.41 1.64
C ASN A 27 3.10 14.20 0.74
N ASP A 28 3.50 14.46 -0.50
CA ASP A 28 3.87 13.40 -1.43
C ASP A 28 5.06 12.61 -0.90
N PHE A 29 5.03 11.30 -1.15
CA PHE A 29 6.15 10.42 -0.87
C PHE A 29 6.26 9.37 -1.96
N LYS A 30 7.49 8.92 -2.21
CA LYS A 30 7.78 7.84 -3.14
C LYS A 30 8.87 6.96 -2.53
N PHE A 31 8.55 5.70 -2.31
CA PHE A 31 9.50 4.69 -1.86
C PHE A 31 9.41 3.50 -2.80
N ILE A 32 10.28 3.46 -3.80
CA ILE A 32 10.29 2.42 -4.83
C ILE A 32 11.73 2.00 -5.10
N LYS A 33 12.06 0.72 -4.92
CA LYS A 33 13.39 0.14 -5.15
C LYS A 33 13.44 -0.69 -6.44
N LEU A 34 13.33 -0.05 -7.60
CA LEU A 34 13.24 -0.75 -8.90
C LEU A 34 14.58 -1.24 -9.45
N GLY A 35 15.70 -0.69 -8.97
CA GLY A 35 17.03 -0.96 -9.54
C GLY A 35 17.75 -2.17 -8.96
N GLU A 36 17.32 -2.69 -7.81
CA GLU A 36 18.13 -3.59 -6.99
C GLU A 36 17.52 -4.99 -6.80
N GLY A 37 16.37 -5.27 -7.43
CA GLY A 37 15.69 -6.57 -7.32
C GLY A 37 15.15 -6.87 -5.92
N ASP A 38 15.22 -5.91 -4.99
CA ASP A 38 14.70 -6.06 -3.65
C ASP A 38 13.19 -6.22 -3.62
N GLU A 39 12.75 -7.13 -2.79
CA GLU A 39 11.35 -7.48 -2.64
C GLU A 39 10.80 -6.93 -1.33
N LEU A 40 9.47 -6.75 -1.29
CA LEU A 40 8.78 -6.41 -0.06
C LEU A 40 8.87 -7.59 0.92
N LYS A 41 9.59 -7.40 2.02
CA LYS A 41 9.74 -8.40 3.10
C LYS A 41 8.56 -8.36 4.07
N GLY A 42 7.96 -7.20 4.29
CA GLY A 42 6.83 -7.08 5.19
C GLY A 42 6.15 -5.73 5.13
N ILE A 43 4.97 -5.69 5.72
CA ILE A 43 4.14 -4.50 5.84
C ILE A 43 3.49 -4.47 7.21
N LYS A 44 3.44 -3.29 7.83
CA LYS A 44 2.62 -3.01 9.00
C LYS A 44 1.84 -1.74 8.79
N ALA A 45 0.55 -1.80 9.08
CA ALA A 45 -0.32 -0.64 8.98
C ALA A 45 -0.91 -0.30 10.35
N TRP A 46 -1.23 0.97 10.53
CA TRP A 46 -1.97 1.49 11.68
C TRP A 46 -3.26 2.14 11.21
N LYS A 47 -4.34 1.99 11.98
CA LYS A 47 -5.62 2.65 11.70
C LYS A 47 -6.07 3.56 12.82
N LYS A 48 -6.88 4.53 12.43
CA LYS A 48 -7.81 5.28 13.28
C LYS A 48 -9.23 5.02 12.75
N PRO A 49 -10.31 5.45 13.45
CA PRO A 49 -11.68 5.10 13.08
C PRO A 49 -11.97 5.20 11.59
N ASN A 50 -11.62 6.32 10.95
CA ASN A 50 -12.03 6.61 9.58
C ASN A 50 -10.89 6.61 8.54
N ALA A 51 -9.71 6.08 8.88
CA ALA A 51 -8.60 6.02 7.92
C ALA A 51 -7.48 5.05 8.34
N ILE A 52 -6.74 4.58 7.34
CA ILE A 52 -5.35 4.16 7.54
C ILE A 52 -4.54 5.38 7.97
N ARG A 53 -3.89 5.27 9.12
CA ARG A 53 -3.12 6.34 9.76
C ARG A 53 -1.65 6.32 9.35
N GLY A 54 -1.11 5.13 9.08
CA GLY A 54 0.26 4.97 8.63
C GLY A 54 0.51 3.57 8.11
N VAL A 55 1.56 3.45 7.31
CA VAL A 55 2.05 2.20 6.74
C VAL A 55 3.57 2.23 6.83
N GLU A 56 4.14 1.18 7.39
CA GLU A 56 5.56 0.88 7.37
C GLU A 56 5.77 -0.35 6.49
N VAL A 57 6.78 -0.29 5.64
CA VAL A 57 7.20 -1.40 4.79
C VAL A 57 8.67 -1.69 5.03
N TRP A 58 9.04 -2.97 4.94
CA TRP A 58 10.41 -3.44 5.01
C TRP A 58 10.77 -4.17 3.73
N MET A 59 11.98 -3.95 3.26
CA MET A 59 12.53 -4.55 2.05
C MET A 59 13.53 -5.66 2.42
N THR A 60 13.90 -6.50 1.47
CA THR A 60 14.85 -7.61 1.65
C THR A 60 16.28 -7.16 1.95
N ASP A 61 16.70 -5.98 1.46
CA ASP A 61 17.98 -5.35 1.78
C ASP A 61 18.08 -4.75 3.20
N GLY A 62 17.00 -4.84 3.99
CA GLY A 62 16.94 -4.29 5.33
C GLY A 62 16.50 -2.83 5.40
N THR A 63 16.29 -2.15 4.27
CA THR A 63 15.70 -0.80 4.28
C THR A 63 14.24 -0.85 4.70
N ASN A 64 13.77 0.26 5.26
CA ASN A 64 12.39 0.44 5.63
C ASN A 64 11.93 1.87 5.35
N PHE A 65 10.62 2.02 5.21
CA PHE A 65 9.99 3.31 5.02
C PHE A 65 8.65 3.36 5.73
N CYS A 66 8.35 4.48 6.39
CA CYS A 66 7.09 4.69 7.08
C CYS A 66 6.42 5.97 6.58
N ALA A 67 5.23 5.82 6.00
CA ALA A 67 4.32 6.92 5.71
C ALA A 67 3.30 7.10 6.84
N GLY A 68 3.00 8.36 7.19
CA GLY A 68 1.99 8.67 8.23
C GLY A 68 2.51 8.46 9.65
N ARG A 69 1.68 7.91 10.55
CA ARG A 69 2.03 7.77 11.98
C ARG A 69 1.80 6.36 12.53
N ARG A 70 2.79 5.86 13.27
CA ARG A 70 2.76 4.59 14.01
C ARG A 70 1.91 4.68 15.29
N LYS A 71 0.60 4.87 15.16
CA LYS A 71 -0.30 5.05 16.32
C LYS A 71 -1.69 4.46 16.11
N GLY A 72 -2.17 3.72 17.10
CA GLY A 72 -3.49 3.08 17.10
C GLY A 72 -3.41 1.58 16.84
N LYS A 73 -4.55 0.95 16.55
CA LYS A 73 -4.62 -0.49 16.22
C LYS A 73 -3.76 -0.74 14.99
N SER A 74 -2.96 -1.80 15.04
CA SER A 74 -2.05 -2.17 13.96
C SER A 74 -2.19 -3.63 13.58
N HIS A 75 -1.81 -3.95 12.35
CA HIS A 75 -1.70 -5.31 11.87
C HIS A 75 -0.48 -5.41 10.95
N GLU A 76 0.22 -6.53 11.03
CA GLU A 76 1.51 -6.76 10.37
C GLU A 76 1.43 -8.05 9.55
N PHE A 77 2.15 -8.08 8.45
CA PHE A 77 2.33 -9.23 7.59
C PHE A 77 3.79 -9.32 7.16
N SER A 78 4.39 -10.50 7.32
CA SER A 78 5.73 -10.81 6.81
C SER A 78 5.61 -11.79 5.65
N PHE A 79 6.20 -11.45 4.52
CA PHE A 79 6.23 -12.31 3.34
C PHE A 79 7.27 -13.41 3.53
N GLU A 80 6.91 -14.63 3.15
CA GLU A 80 7.88 -15.72 2.99
C GLU A 80 8.69 -15.53 1.71
N ARG A 81 9.86 -16.17 1.62
CA ARG A 81 10.69 -16.10 0.40
C ARG A 81 9.89 -16.54 -0.83
N GLY A 82 9.84 -15.70 -1.86
CA GLY A 82 9.06 -15.96 -3.08
C GLY A 82 7.54 -15.87 -2.93
N GLU A 83 7.04 -15.41 -1.78
CA GLU A 83 5.63 -15.07 -1.61
C GLU A 83 5.35 -13.72 -2.28
N ARG A 84 4.35 -13.70 -3.17
CA ARG A 84 3.98 -12.52 -3.94
C ARG A 84 2.48 -12.24 -3.83
N ILE A 85 2.12 -10.97 -3.86
CA ILE A 85 0.73 -10.52 -3.94
C ILE A 85 0.16 -10.95 -5.29
N THR A 86 -0.98 -11.64 -5.27
CA THR A 86 -1.73 -12.06 -6.46
C THR A 86 -3.01 -11.25 -6.65
N GLN A 87 -3.55 -10.70 -5.57
CA GLN A 87 -4.71 -9.80 -5.59
C GLN A 87 -4.47 -8.66 -4.62
N LEU A 88 -4.75 -7.43 -5.05
CA LEU A 88 -4.64 -6.22 -4.23
C LEU A 88 -5.93 -5.41 -4.34
N LYS A 89 -6.49 -5.02 -3.20
CA LYS A 89 -7.61 -4.11 -3.12
C LYS A 89 -7.27 -2.96 -2.17
N VAL A 90 -7.33 -1.75 -2.70
CA VAL A 90 -7.17 -0.51 -1.93
C VAL A 90 -8.45 0.29 -2.04
N GLN A 91 -8.95 0.81 -0.92
CA GLN A 91 -10.19 1.58 -0.88
C GLN A 91 -9.98 2.93 -0.23
N ALA A 92 -10.64 3.95 -0.76
CA ALA A 92 -10.78 5.23 -0.09
C ALA A 92 -11.70 5.09 1.13
N SER A 93 -11.49 5.93 2.15
CA SER A 93 -12.34 5.97 3.34
C SER A 93 -13.76 6.41 2.98
N THR A 94 -14.79 5.79 3.54
CA THR A 94 -16.18 6.21 3.34
C THR A 94 -16.48 7.58 3.98
N HIS A 95 -15.66 8.01 4.94
CA HIS A 95 -15.82 9.28 5.64
C HIS A 95 -15.50 10.50 4.76
N LYS A 96 -16.37 11.52 4.81
CA LYS A 96 -16.24 12.81 4.11
C LYS A 96 -15.84 12.68 2.63
N GLY A 97 -16.43 11.72 1.92
CA GLY A 97 -16.27 11.58 0.47
C GLY A 97 -14.91 11.05 0.00
N GLY A 98 -14.26 10.13 0.72
CA GLY A 98 -13.07 9.46 0.16
C GLY A 98 -11.73 10.14 0.41
N THR A 99 -11.66 11.12 1.31
CA THR A 99 -10.46 11.99 1.44
C THR A 99 -9.21 11.31 2.01
N ARG A 100 -9.27 10.04 2.40
CA ARG A 100 -8.16 9.26 2.97
C ARG A 100 -8.14 7.84 2.40
N CYS A 101 -7.02 7.14 2.55
CA CYS A 101 -7.01 5.69 2.38
C CYS A 101 -7.76 5.04 3.56
N GLY A 102 -8.74 4.20 3.26
CA GLY A 102 -9.62 3.53 4.22
C GLY A 102 -9.27 2.07 4.43
N ALA A 103 -8.84 1.36 3.39
CA ALA A 103 -8.47 -0.04 3.52
C ALA A 103 -7.38 -0.47 2.53
N ILE A 104 -6.58 -1.43 2.96
CA ILE A 104 -5.59 -2.16 2.17
C ILE A 104 -5.79 -3.65 2.45
N MET A 105 -6.07 -4.42 1.41
CA MET A 105 -6.29 -5.86 1.48
C MET A 105 -5.52 -6.53 0.36
N PHE A 106 -4.93 -7.69 0.64
CA PHE A 106 -4.32 -8.49 -0.40
C PHE A 106 -4.39 -10.00 -0.11
N GLN A 107 -4.28 -10.77 -1.18
CA GLN A 107 -4.04 -12.21 -1.16
C GLN A 107 -2.70 -12.52 -1.82
N THR A 108 -2.02 -13.56 -1.34
CA THR A 108 -0.75 -14.01 -1.87
C THR A 108 -0.87 -15.30 -2.68
N ASN A 109 0.18 -15.64 -3.44
CA ASN A 109 0.34 -16.93 -4.12
C ASN A 109 0.44 -18.13 -3.18
N ARG A 110 0.53 -17.91 -1.85
CA ARG A 110 0.50 -18.95 -0.82
C ARG A 110 -0.88 -19.07 -0.16
N ASN A 111 -1.93 -18.50 -0.76
CA ASN A 111 -3.30 -18.46 -0.23
C ASN A 111 -3.43 -17.81 1.15
N ARG A 112 -2.48 -16.96 1.53
CA ARG A 112 -2.58 -16.13 2.72
C ARG A 112 -3.29 -14.82 2.38
N GLN A 113 -4.07 -14.33 3.33
CA GLN A 113 -4.78 -13.06 3.21
C GLN A 113 -4.36 -12.13 4.34
N TRP A 114 -4.32 -10.84 4.02
CA TRP A 114 -4.11 -9.80 4.99
C TRP A 114 -5.02 -8.62 4.69
N GLU A 115 -5.59 -8.07 5.75
CA GLU A 115 -6.48 -6.92 5.67
C GLU A 115 -6.17 -5.92 6.78
N MET A 116 -6.08 -4.66 6.37
CA MET A 116 -6.26 -3.55 7.27
C MET A 116 -7.32 -2.61 6.73
N SER A 117 -8.44 -2.51 7.45
CA SER A 117 -9.56 -1.61 7.12
C SER A 117 -9.90 -0.72 8.32
N SER A 118 -10.11 0.57 8.06
CA SER A 118 -10.74 1.48 9.00
C SER A 118 -12.25 1.22 9.01
N SER A 119 -12.83 1.20 10.21
CA SER A 119 -14.24 0.83 10.44
C SER A 119 -15.20 1.93 9.96
#